data_AF-A0A0M2U0V8-F1
#
_entry.id   AF-A0A0M2U0V8-F1
#
_cell.length_a   1.000
_cell.length_b   1.000
_cell.length_c   1.000
_cell.angle_alpha   90.00
_cell.angle_beta   90.00
_cell.angle_gamma   90.00
#
_symmetry.space_group_name_H-M   'P 1'
#
loop_
_entity.id
_entity.type
_entity.pdbx_description
1 polymer ?
#
loop_
_entity_poly.entity_id
_entity_poly.type
_entity_poly.pdbx_seq_one_letter_code
_entity_poly.pdbx_strand_id
1 'polypeptide(L)' 'MRLVPVVVILNHHERCDGSGYPRGIGGRALDLLSRCVAIADVYDALTTDRSYRNKLLPQARQ' A
#
# COMPACT_ATOMS: atom_id res chain seq x y z
N MET A 1 4.42 -15.00 19.24
CA MET A 1 4.66 -13.55 19.16
C MET A 1 4.90 -13.20 17.69
N ARG A 2 4.05 -12.36 17.08
CA ARG A 2 4.14 -12.05 15.64
C ARG A 2 5.14 -10.92 15.46
N LEU A 3 6.20 -11.13 14.67
CA LEU A 3 7.14 -10.06 14.34
C LEU A 3 6.42 -9.07 13.42
N VAL A 4 5.85 -8.03 14.02
CA VAL A 4 5.10 -6.95 13.36
C VAL A 4 5.80 -6.44 12.09
N PRO A 5 7.11 -6.11 12.08
CA PRO A 5 7.76 -5.58 10.88
C PRO A 5 7.79 -6.58 9.72
N VAL A 6 8.00 -7.87 9.99
CA VAL A 6 8.08 -8.91 8.93
C VAL A 6 6.74 -9.06 8.21
N VAL A 7 5.64 -8.99 8.95
CA VAL A 7 4.29 -9.11 8.39
C VAL A 7 3.96 -7.92 7.50
N VAL A 8 4.32 -6.71 7.93
CA VAL A 8 4.13 -5.49 7.16
C VAL A 8 4.90 -5.56 5.84
N ILE A 9 6.19 -5.91 5.90
CA ILE A 9 7.04 -6.05 4.70
C ILE A 9 6.46 -7.12 3.76
N LEU A 10 5.98 -8.25 4.27
CA LEU A 10 5.42 -9.31 3.43
C LEU A 10 4.11 -8.89 2.74
N ASN A 11 3.27 -8.08 3.40
CA ASN A 11 1.88 -7.86 2.99
C ASN A 11 1.56 -6.46 2.46
N HIS A 12 2.49 -5.49 2.50
CA HIS A 12 2.16 -4.11 2.09
C HIS A 12 1.80 -3.96 0.59
N HIS A 13 2.04 -4.98 -0.23
CA HIS A 13 1.57 -5.07 -1.62
C HIS A 13 0.30 -5.90 -1.82
N GLU A 14 -0.26 -6.46 -0.74
CA GLU A 14 -1.59 -7.05 -0.77
C GLU A 14 -2.65 -5.95 -0.89
N ARG A 15 -3.82 -6.29 -1.45
CA ARG A 15 -4.91 -5.33 -1.68
C ARG A 15 -6.17 -5.77 -0.97
N CYS A 16 -6.98 -4.80 -0.54
CA CYS A 16 -8.22 -5.08 0.19
C CYS A 16 -9.21 -5.93 -0.60
N ASP A 17 -9.18 -5.88 -1.93
CA ASP A 17 -10.00 -6.68 -2.84
C ASP A 17 -9.43 -8.07 -3.15
N GLY A 18 -8.24 -8.40 -2.64
CA GLY A 18 -7.54 -9.67 -2.90
C GLY A 18 -6.75 -9.72 -4.20
N SER A 19 -6.68 -8.63 -4.99
CA SER A 19 -5.91 -8.56 -6.23
C SER A 19 -4.40 -8.32 -6.05
N GLY A 20 -3.95 -8.24 -4.79
CA GLY A 20 -2.55 -7.99 -4.44
C GLY A 20 -1.72 -9.28 -4.35
N TYR A 21 -0.48 -9.13 -3.89
CA TYR A 21 0.49 -10.22 -3.81
C TYR A 21 1.33 -10.08 -2.51
N PRO A 22 1.99 -11.15 -2.03
CA PRO A 22 2.24 -12.44 -2.67
C PRO A 22 1.17 -13.53 -2.47
N ARG A 23 0.23 -13.37 -1.54
CA ARG A 23 -0.70 -14.43 -1.13
C ARG A 23 -2.11 -14.24 -1.69
N GLY A 24 -2.43 -13.08 -2.24
CA GLY A 24 -3.76 -12.80 -2.79
C GLY A 24 -4.83 -12.73 -1.70
N ILE A 25 -4.48 -12.22 -0.52
CA ILE A 25 -5.41 -12.09 0.60
C ILE A 25 -5.90 -10.65 0.73
N GLY A 26 -7.15 -10.47 1.20
CA GLY A 26 -7.78 -9.15 1.24
C GLY A 26 -8.58 -8.88 2.52
N GLY A 27 -9.17 -7.69 2.56
CA GLY A 27 -10.09 -7.25 3.61
C GLY A 27 -9.54 -7.41 5.03
N ARG A 28 -10.22 -8.23 5.84
CA ARG A 28 -9.87 -8.48 7.24
C ARG A 28 -8.76 -9.51 7.43
N ALA A 29 -8.35 -10.23 6.38
CA ALA A 29 -7.21 -11.14 6.45
C ALA A 29 -5.86 -10.37 6.50
N LEU A 30 -5.86 -9.12 6.03
CA LEU A 30 -4.75 -8.19 6.16
C LEU A 30 -4.77 -7.54 7.55
N ASP A 31 -3.60 -7.54 8.20
CA ASP A 31 -3.43 -6.82 9.45
C ASP A 31 -3.52 -5.30 9.23
N LEU A 32 -3.89 -4.61 10.31
CA LEU A 32 -4.13 -3.17 10.27
C LEU A 32 -2.91 -2.39 9.74
N LEU A 33 -1.72 -2.73 10.21
CA LEU A 33 -0.50 -2.02 9.86
C LEU A 33 -0.11 -2.23 8.40
N SER A 34 -0.26 -3.44 7.86
CA SER A 34 -0.08 -3.68 6.42
C SER A 34 -1.01 -2.83 5.56
N ARG A 35 -2.28 -2.68 5.94
CA ARG A 35 -3.21 -1.81 5.21
C ARG A 35 -2.81 -0.33 5.32
N CYS A 36 -2.38 0.12 6.51
CA CYS A 36 -1.90 1.49 6.69
C CYS A 36 -0.66 1.79 5.84
N VAL A 37 0.32 0.86 5.83
CA VAL A 37 1.54 1.02 5.04
C VAL A 37 1.27 0.93 3.55
N ALA A 38 0.38 0.05 3.09
CA ALA A 38 -0.03 0.00 1.69
C ALA A 38 -0.62 1.33 1.21
N ILE A 39 -1.43 2.00 2.05
CA ILE A 39 -1.96 3.34 1.74
C ILE A 39 -0.84 4.38 1.69
N ALA A 40 0.05 4.37 2.68
CA ALA A 40 1.16 5.32 2.75
C ALA A 40 2.12 5.18 1.55
N ASP A 41 2.47 3.94 1.17
CA ASP A 41 3.33 3.63 0.02
C ASP A 41 2.73 4.13 -1.29
N VAL A 42 1.44 3.85 -1.53
CA VAL A 42 0.74 4.34 -2.72
C VAL A 42 0.64 5.86 -2.72
N TYR A 43 0.29 6.48 -1.59
CA TYR A 43 0.19 7.94 -1.50
C TYR A 43 1.52 8.62 -1.83
N ASP A 44 2.63 8.14 -1.25
CA ASP A 44 3.97 8.66 -1.52
C ASP A 44 4.35 8.47 -3.00
N ALA A 45 4.09 7.29 -3.55
CA ALA A 45 4.32 7.01 -4.97
C ALA A 45 3.52 7.92 -5.92
N LEU A 46 2.33 8.33 -5.51
CA LEU A 46 1.47 9.22 -6.27
C LEU A 46 1.85 10.71 -6.13
N THR A 47 2.39 11.12 -4.98
CA THR A 47 2.66 12.53 -4.64
C THR A 47 4.13 12.93 -4.79
N THR A 48 4.99 12.00 -5.19
CA THR A 48 6.40 12.25 -5.51
C THR A 48 6.63 12.27 -7.03
N ASP A 49 7.55 13.13 -7.48
CA ASP A 49 7.97 13.19 -8.87
C ASP A 49 8.73 11.92 -9.25
N ARG A 50 8.47 11.39 -10.43
CA ARG A 50 9.17 10.22 -10.97
C ARG A 50 9.71 10.56 -12.36
N SER A 51 10.75 9.85 -12.78
CA SER A 51 11.41 10.08 -14.08
C SER A 51 10.45 10.10 -15.28
N TYR A 52 9.31 9.41 -15.18
CA TYR A 52 8.31 9.28 -16.24
C TYR A 52 7.00 10.05 -15.98
N ARG A 53 6.83 10.73 -14.84
CA ARG A 53 5.63 11.52 -14.54
C ARG A 53 5.88 12.54 -13.43
N ASN A 54 5.26 13.71 -13.56
CA ASN A 54 5.16 14.65 -12.44
C ASN A 54 4.26 14.07 -11.34
N LYS A 55 4.50 14.52 -10.11
CA LYS A 55 3.64 14.21 -8.96
C LYS A 55 2.19 14.59 -9.20
N LEU A 56 1.28 13.84 -8.60
CA LEU A 56 -0.12 14.22 -8.50
C LEU A 56 -0.30 15.09 -7.25
N LEU A 57 -0.98 16.22 -7.41
CA LEU A 57 -1.38 17.02 -6.25
C LEU A 57 -2.65 16.40 -5.65
N PRO A 58 -2.71 16.17 -4.32
CA PRO A 58 -3.88 15.56 -3.68
C PRO A 58 -5.19 16.33 -3.91
N GLN A 59 -5.12 17.64 -4.17
CA GLN A 59 -6.26 18.52 -4.42
C GLN A 59 -6.37 18.96 -5.89
N ALA A 60 -5.63 18.36 -6.83
CA ALA A 60 -5.91 18.59 -8.25
C ALA A 60 -7.33 18.12 -8.52
N ARG A 61 -8.25 19.05 -8.82
CA ARG A 61 -9.62 18.73 -9.20
C ARG A 61 -9.55 17.72 -10.34
N GLN A 62 -10.15 16.55 -10.13
CA GLN A 62 -10.48 15.63 -11.23
C GLN A 62 -11.44 16.32 -12.19
#